data_AF-A0A7S0LJJ0-F1
#
_entry.id   AF-A0A7S0LJJ0-F1
#
_cell.length_a   1.000
_cell.length_b   1.000
_cell.length_c   1.000
_cell.angle_alpha   90.00
_cell.angle_beta   90.00
_cell.angle_gamma   90.00
#
_symmetry.space_group_name_H-M   'P 1'
#
loop_
_entity.id
_entity.type
_entity.pdbx_description
1 polymer ?
#
loop_
_entity_poly.entity_id
_entity_poly.type
_entity_poly.pdbx_seq_one_letter_code
_entity_poly.pdbx_strand_id
1 'polypeptide(L)'
;TKSLEKNGGVDASKYTLLVNFMAKGAHFLVLGDNREKDEWLQCLMPYLTAIVGTEEKATAVAEDVITEGTANLSAPKADPEDEEEDLCNATFSLAYGTRVLLHQTPFKVKIG
;
A
#
# COMPACT_ATOMS: atom_id res chain seq x y z
N THR A 1 15.87 1.94 13.70
CA THR A 1 17.26 1.57 14.02
C THR A 1 17.33 0.16 14.60
N LYS A 2 16.50 -0.18 15.60
CA LYS A 2 16.44 -1.52 16.21
C LYS A 2 16.31 -2.67 15.20
N SER A 3 15.48 -2.53 14.16
CA SER A 3 15.28 -3.58 13.14
C SER A 3 16.54 -3.80 12.27
N LEU A 4 17.32 -2.75 12.00
CA LEU A 4 18.60 -2.86 11.26
C LEU A 4 19.67 -3.60 12.07
N GLU A 5 19.73 -3.33 13.38
CA GLU A 5 20.68 -3.99 14.28
C GLU A 5 20.30 -5.46 14.48
N LYS A 6 19.00 -5.74 14.62
CA LYS A 6 18.47 -7.09 14.84
C LYS A 6 18.52 -7.99 13.60
N ASN A 7 18.03 -7.51 12.45
CA ASN A 7 17.84 -8.33 11.25
C ASN A 7 18.93 -8.07 10.18
N GLY A 8 19.44 -6.84 10.11
CA GLY A 8 20.52 -6.49 9.19
C GLY A 8 21.90 -6.86 9.72
N GLY A 9 22.08 -6.90 11.04
CA GLY A 9 23.39 -7.09 11.67
C GLY A 9 24.37 -5.94 11.39
N VAL A 10 23.84 -4.74 11.11
CA VAL A 10 24.62 -3.56 10.75
C VAL A 10 24.45 -2.47 11.82
N ASP A 11 25.56 -1.83 12.18
CA ASP A 11 25.55 -0.65 13.05
C ASP A 11 24.89 0.53 12.32
N ALA A 12 23.71 0.94 12.81
CA ALA A 12 22.92 2.00 12.20
C ALA A 12 23.59 3.39 12.29
N SER A 13 24.55 3.58 13.21
CA SER A 13 25.23 4.86 13.44
C SER A 13 26.17 5.24 12.29
N LYS A 14 26.63 4.26 11.51
CA LYS A 14 27.43 4.51 10.29
C LYS A 14 26.61 5.13 9.15
N TYR A 15 25.29 4.96 9.16
CA TYR A 15 24.39 5.34 8.07
C TYR A 15 23.32 6.33 8.51
N THR A 16 23.58 7.14 9.54
CA THR A 16 22.60 8.02 10.19
C THR A 16 21.81 8.88 9.20
N LEU A 17 22.44 9.43 8.15
CA LEU A 17 21.75 10.25 7.16
C LEU A 17 20.72 9.45 6.35
N LEU A 18 21.12 8.27 5.83
CA LEU A 18 20.23 7.40 5.06
C LEU A 18 19.11 6.84 5.93
N VAL A 19 19.42 6.45 7.16
CA VAL A 19 18.45 5.94 8.12
C VAL A 19 17.42 7.01 8.48
N ASN A 20 17.85 8.26 8.71
CA ASN A 20 16.94 9.37 8.95
C ASN A 20 16.08 9.70 7.72
N PHE A 21 16.64 9.61 6.51
CA PHE A 21 15.87 9.82 5.29
C PHE A 21 14.77 8.75 5.11
N MET A 22 15.13 7.47 5.26
CA MET A 22 14.16 6.37 5.24
C MET A 22 13.09 6.52 6.31
N ALA A 23 13.48 6.91 7.53
CA ALA A 23 12.53 7.12 8.63
C ALA A 23 11.52 8.23 8.32
N LYS A 24 11.95 9.31 7.64
CA LYS A 24 11.03 10.36 7.16
C LYS A 24 10.09 9.85 6.07
N GLY A 25 10.58 9.02 5.15
CA GLY A 25 9.75 8.37 4.12
C GLY A 25 8.67 7.47 4.73
N ALA A 26 9.08 6.57 5.64
CA ALA A 26 8.15 5.74 6.39
C ALA A 26 7.15 6.57 7.21
N HIS A 27 7.59 7.64 7.87
CA HIS A 27 6.70 8.53 8.60
C HIS A 27 5.66 9.21 7.69
N PHE A 28 6.04 9.60 6.47
CA PHE A 28 5.11 10.15 5.49
C PHE A 28 4.03 9.13 5.09
N LEU A 29 4.40 7.87 4.88
CA LEU A 29 3.46 6.78 4.59
C LEU A 29 2.49 6.56 5.76
N VAL A 30 2.99 6.58 7.00
CA VAL A 30 2.16 6.49 8.21
C VAL A 30 1.18 7.67 8.30
N LEU A 31 1.64 8.89 8.05
CA LEU A 31 0.79 10.08 8.08
C LEU A 31 -0.30 10.04 7.01
N GLY A 32 -0.02 9.40 5.88
CA GLY A 32 -0.98 9.14 4.80
C GLY A 32 -1.92 7.95 5.05
N ASP A 33 -1.85 7.29 6.20
CA ASP A 33 -2.59 6.05 6.51
C ASP A 33 -2.40 4.95 5.43
N ASN A 34 -1.21 4.92 4.83
CA ASN A 34 -0.91 4.04 3.72
C ASN A 34 -0.60 2.62 4.20
N ARG A 35 -1.37 1.65 3.71
CA ARG A 35 -1.28 0.23 4.07
C ARG A 35 -0.72 -0.65 2.94
N GLU A 36 -0.44 -0.07 1.78
CA GLU A 36 0.00 -0.78 0.59
C GLU A 36 1.45 -1.24 0.74
N LYS A 37 1.66 -2.53 1.01
CA LYS A 37 3.00 -3.11 1.29
C LYS A 37 4.00 -2.80 0.17
N ASP A 38 3.57 -2.82 -1.08
CA ASP A 38 4.43 -2.54 -2.24
C ASP A 38 5.00 -1.11 -2.20
N GLU A 39 4.22 -0.10 -1.81
CA GLU A 39 4.70 1.29 -1.71
C GLU A 39 5.76 1.44 -0.62
N TRP A 40 5.57 0.75 0.51
CA TRP A 40 6.56 0.73 1.59
C TRP A 40 7.86 0.04 1.15
N LEU A 41 7.77 -1.07 0.42
CA LEU A 41 8.94 -1.76 -0.11
C LEU A 41 9.67 -0.90 -1.15
N GLN A 42 8.95 -0.25 -2.06
CA GLN A 42 9.56 0.69 -3.02
C GLN A 42 10.29 1.85 -2.33
N CYS A 43 9.76 2.34 -1.20
CA CYS A 43 10.37 3.39 -0.42
C CYS A 43 11.64 2.93 0.33
N LEU A 44 11.64 1.72 0.90
CA LEU A 44 12.67 1.26 1.83
C LEU A 44 13.77 0.41 1.17
N MET A 45 13.42 -0.44 0.20
CA MET A 45 14.33 -1.45 -0.36
C MET A 45 15.60 -0.89 -1.01
N PRO A 46 15.57 0.22 -1.78
CA PRO A 46 16.79 0.75 -2.42
C PRO A 46 17.88 1.12 -1.40
N TYR A 47 17.48 1.59 -0.22
CA TYR A 47 18.38 2.02 0.84
C TYR A 47 18.78 0.85 1.75
N LEU A 48 17.84 -0.04 2.07
CA LEU A 48 18.12 -1.23 2.89
C LEU A 48 19.08 -2.18 2.19
N THR A 49 18.92 -2.41 0.89
CA THR A 49 19.85 -3.23 0.11
C THR A 49 21.25 -2.61 0.08
N ALA A 50 21.36 -1.27 0.01
CA ALA A 50 22.63 -0.56 0.06
C ALA A 50 23.35 -0.66 1.42
N ILE A 51 22.59 -0.77 2.53
CA ILE A 51 23.14 -0.86 3.89
C ILE A 51 23.48 -2.31 4.27
N VAL A 52 22.58 -3.24 3.95
CA VAL A 52 22.63 -4.63 4.44
C VAL A 52 23.31 -5.57 3.43
N GLY A 53 23.37 -5.20 2.15
CA GLY A 53 24.09 -5.92 1.09
C GLY A 53 23.44 -7.24 0.64
N THR A 54 22.41 -7.72 1.33
CA THR A 54 21.66 -8.94 0.98
C THR A 54 20.17 -8.61 0.94
N GLU A 55 19.51 -8.97 -0.16
CA GLU A 55 18.09 -8.69 -0.39
C GLU A 55 17.20 -9.38 0.66
N GLU A 56 17.48 -10.64 1.02
CA GLU A 56 16.75 -11.39 2.04
C GLU A 56 16.71 -10.67 3.39
N LYS A 57 17.86 -10.15 3.84
CA LYS A 57 17.95 -9.40 5.09
C LYS A 57 17.31 -8.01 4.97
N ALA A 58 17.44 -7.36 3.82
CA ALA A 58 16.79 -6.08 3.55
C ALA A 58 15.26 -6.22 3.65
N THR A 59 14.70 -7.26 3.05
CA THR A 59 13.27 -7.58 3.14
C THR A 59 12.85 -7.85 4.58
N ALA A 60 13.61 -8.65 5.33
CA ALA A 60 13.30 -8.92 6.74
C ALA A 60 13.32 -7.64 7.62
N VAL A 61 14.23 -6.70 7.34
CA VAL A 61 14.23 -5.39 8.01
C VAL A 61 13.01 -4.57 7.58
N ALA A 62 12.68 -4.56 6.29
CA ALA A 62 11.55 -3.81 5.75
C ALA A 62 10.22 -4.30 6.33
N GLU A 63 10.02 -5.61 6.44
CA GLU A 63 8.80 -6.21 7.00
C GLU A 63 8.62 -5.86 8.48
N ASP A 64 9.68 -5.86 9.29
CA ASP A 64 9.62 -5.41 10.68
C ASP A 64 9.22 -3.92 10.75
N VAL A 65 9.78 -3.07 9.88
CA VAL A 65 9.45 -1.63 9.82
C VAL A 65 8.00 -1.41 9.39
N ILE A 66 7.51 -2.16 8.40
CA ILE A 66 6.13 -2.08 7.92
C ILE A 66 5.18 -2.52 9.03
N THR A 67 5.47 -3.63 9.70
CA THR A 67 4.64 -4.14 10.80
C THR A 67 4.55 -3.12 11.94
N GLU A 68 5.67 -2.54 12.37
CA GLU A 68 5.69 -1.53 13.44
C GLU A 68 5.03 -0.21 13.01
N GLY A 69 5.27 0.22 11.78
CA GLY A 69 4.71 1.45 11.23
C GLY A 69 3.20 1.37 11.00
N THR A 70 2.68 0.21 10.62
CA THR A 70 1.24 -0.01 10.37
C THR A 70 0.46 -0.34 11.64
N ALA A 71 1.10 -0.80 12.71
CA ALA A 71 0.44 -1.21 13.96
C ALA A 71 -0.36 -0.09 14.65
N ASN A 72 0.02 1.18 14.47
CA ASN A 72 -0.61 2.33 15.11
C ASN A 72 -1.48 3.17 14.15
N LEU A 73 -1.75 2.66 12.94
CA LEU A 73 -2.61 3.33 11.99
C LEU A 73 -4.06 3.40 12.49
N SER A 74 -4.83 4.36 11.97
CA SER A 74 -6.28 4.46 12.22
C SER A 74 -6.95 3.12 11.96
N ALA A 75 -8.04 2.78 12.64
CA ALA A 75 -8.84 1.61 12.23
C ALA A 75 -9.07 1.70 10.71
N PRO A 76 -8.91 0.58 9.95
CA PRO A 76 -9.13 0.61 8.51
C PRO A 76 -10.47 1.27 8.29
N LYS A 77 -10.49 2.34 7.48
CA LYS A 77 -11.74 2.89 6.99
C LYS A 77 -12.36 1.73 6.22
N ALA A 78 -13.31 1.04 6.85
CA ALA A 78 -14.28 0.26 6.11
C ALA A 78 -14.90 1.30 5.18
N ASP A 79 -14.56 1.24 3.89
CA ASP A 79 -15.21 2.08 2.91
C ASP A 79 -16.66 1.57 2.92
N PRO A 80 -17.63 2.34 3.43
CA PRO A 80 -19.01 1.87 3.51
C PRO A 80 -19.58 1.58 2.10
N GLU A 81 -18.89 2.01 1.04
CA GLU A 81 -19.25 1.70 -0.34
C GLU A 81 -18.89 0.28 -0.81
N ASP A 82 -17.98 -0.44 -0.12
CA ASP A 82 -17.49 -1.78 -0.52
C ASP A 82 -18.24 -2.94 0.17
N GLU A 83 -19.08 -2.67 1.18
CA GLU A 83 -19.92 -3.69 1.84
C GLU A 83 -21.30 -3.89 1.18
N GLU A 84 -21.73 -2.99 0.29
CA GLU A 84 -23.01 -3.13 -0.41
C GLU A 84 -22.85 -3.98 -1.68
N GLU A 85 -23.43 -5.20 -1.67
CA GLU A 85 -23.49 -6.08 -2.83
C GLU A 85 -24.18 -5.39 -4.03
N ASP A 86 -23.57 -5.52 -5.20
CA ASP A 86 -24.15 -5.03 -6.46
C ASP A 86 -25.44 -5.81 -6.77
N LEU A 87 -26.60 -5.14 -6.71
CA LEU A 87 -27.87 -5.72 -7.16
C LEU A 87 -27.84 -6.05 -8.66
N CYS A 88 -27.15 -5.21 -9.44
CA CYS A 88 -26.91 -5.45 -10.85
C CYS A 88 -25.64 -4.74 -11.31
N ASN A 89 -24.78 -5.47 -12.01
CA ASN A 89 -23.63 -4.92 -12.71
C ASN A 89 -23.56 -5.55 -14.10
N ALA A 90 -24.13 -4.86 -15.10
CA ALA A 90 -24.22 -5.36 -16.45
C ALA A 90 -23.82 -4.29 -17.47
N THR A 91 -23.26 -4.73 -18.59
CA THR A 91 -23.06 -3.87 -19.76
C THR A 91 -24.16 -4.18 -20.76
N PHE A 92 -24.92 -3.18 -21.19
CA PHE A 92 -26.04 -3.40 -22.09
C PHE A 92 -26.08 -2.41 -23.24
N SER A 93 -26.85 -2.77 -24.27
CA SER A 93 -27.21 -1.88 -25.36
C SER A 93 -28.72 -1.82 -25.45
N LEU A 94 -29.25 -0.62 -25.64
CA LEU A 94 -30.69 -0.36 -25.72
C LEU A 94 -31.00 0.22 -27.09
N ALA A 95 -31.99 -0.33 -27.78
CA ALA A 95 -32.47 0.19 -29.06
C ALA A 95 -34.00 0.29 -29.03
N TYR A 96 -34.52 1.31 -29.71
CA TYR A 96 -35.95 1.46 -29.96
C TYR A 96 -36.19 1.44 -31.48
N GLY A 97 -36.68 0.30 -31.97
CA GLY A 97 -36.78 0.05 -33.41
C GLY A 97 -35.41 -0.02 -34.08
N THR A 98 -35.21 0.77 -35.14
CA THR A 98 -33.92 0.85 -35.87
C THR A 98 -32.93 1.83 -35.26
N ARG A 99 -33.28 2.49 -34.13
CA ARG A 99 -32.43 3.49 -33.49
C ARG A 99 -31.76 2.90 -32.25
N VAL A 100 -30.44 2.93 -32.23
CA VAL A 100 -29.65 2.61 -31.04
C VAL A 100 -29.67 3.81 -30.09
N LEU A 101 -30.10 3.58 -28.85
CA LEU A 101 -30.18 4.58 -27.78
C LEU A 101 -28.95 4.50 -26.86
N LEU A 102 -28.55 3.29 -26.49
CA LEU A 102 -27.37 3.02 -25.67
C LEU A 102 -26.55 1.93 -26.34
N HIS A 103 -25.23 2.12 -26.40
CA HIS A 103 -24.30 1.15 -26.95
C HIS A 103 -23.22 0.82 -25.91
N GLN A 104 -23.11 -0.46 -25.55
CA GLN A 104 -22.15 -1.00 -24.59
C GLN A 104 -21.99 -0.15 -23.32
N THR A 105 -23.12 0.30 -22.77
CA THR A 105 -23.10 1.20 -21.61
C THR A 105 -23.07 0.37 -20.32
N PRO A 106 -22.13 0.64 -19.39
CA PRO A 106 -22.11 0.00 -18.08
C PRO A 106 -23.27 0.51 -17.23
N PHE A 107 -23.93 -0.40 -16.53
CA PHE A 107 -25.04 -0.12 -15.62
C PHE A 107 -24.80 -0.83 -14.31
N LYS A 108 -24.70 -0.05 -13.24
CA LYS A 108 -24.42 -0.52 -11.88
C LYS A 108 -25.50 0.00 -10.94
N VAL A 109 -26.15 -0.91 -10.21
CA VAL A 109 -27.15 -0.63 -9.18
C VAL A 109 -26.73 -1.34 -7.91
N LYS A 110 -26.72 -0.62 -6.79
CA LYS A 110 -26.47 -1.17 -5.45
C LYS A 110 -27.79 -1.50 -4.75
N ILE A 111 -27.75 -2.44 -3.80
CA ILE A 111 -28.80 -2.58 -2.79
C ILE A 111 -28.79 -1.30 -1.93
N GLY A 112 -29.96 -0.72 -1.65
CA GLY A 112 -30.09 0.49 -0.83
C GLY A 112 -30.73 0.24 0.52
#